data_AF-D8G916-F1
#
_entry.id   AF-D8G916-F1
#
_cell.length_a   1.000
_cell.length_b   1.000
_cell.length_c   1.000
_cell.angle_alpha   90.00
_cell.angle_beta   90.00
_cell.angle_gamma   90.00
#
_symmetry.space_group_name_H-M   'P 1'
#
loop_
_entity.id
_entity.type
_entity.pdbx_description
1 polymer ?
#
loop_
_entity_poly.entity_id
_entity_poly.type
_entity_poly.pdbx_seq_one_letter_code
_entity_poly.pdbx_strand_id
1 'polypeptide(L)' 'MDAQTIRERVATIESKRETLVRLLERPDLGILKIDVSQAIEEIDDLIAEFKRTFPDS' A
#
# COMPACT_ATOMS: atom_id res chain seq x y z
N MET A 1 0.09 14.23 -16.03
CA MET A 1 -0.57 12.93 -15.78
C MET A 1 -2.02 13.22 -15.47
N ASP A 2 -2.94 12.44 -16.02
CA ASP A 2 -4.37 12.61 -15.76
C ASP A 2 -4.75 12.06 -14.38
N ALA A 3 -5.74 12.66 -13.71
CA ALA A 3 -6.21 12.23 -12.39
C ALA A 3 -6.73 10.77 -12.40
N GLN A 4 -7.23 10.30 -13.54
CA GLN A 4 -7.61 8.90 -13.74
C GLN A 4 -6.40 7.97 -13.72
N THR A 5 -5.29 8.36 -14.36
CA THR A 5 -4.04 7.57 -14.34
C THR A 5 -3.45 7.47 -12.93
N ILE A 6 -3.57 8.51 -12.11
CA ILE A 6 -3.13 8.48 -10.71
C ILE A 6 -4.01 7.52 -9.91
N ARG A 7 -5.34 7.56 -10.10
CA ARG A 7 -6.29 6.63 -9.47
C ARG A 7 -5.99 5.16 -9.78
N GLU A 8 -5.76 4.83 -11.05
CA GLU A 8 -5.40 3.46 -11.48
C GLU A 8 -4.09 2.97 -10.85
N ARG A 9 -3.11 3.88 -10.71
CA ARG A 9 -1.85 3.58 -10.02
C ARG A 9 -2.04 3.33 -8.53
N VAL A 10 -2.91 4.11 -7.86
CA VAL A 10 -3.24 3.90 -6.44
C VAL A 10 -3.96 2.56 -6.24
N ALA A 11 -4.91 2.19 -7.10
CA ALA A 11 -5.55 0.87 -7.05
C ALA A 11 -4.52 -0.27 -7.21
N THR A 12 -3.52 -0.07 -8.08
CA THR A 12 -2.41 -1.03 -8.21
C THR A 12 -1.58 -1.11 -6.93
N ILE A 13 -1.34 0.01 -6.25
CA ILE A 13 -0.62 0.05 -4.96
C ILE A 13 -1.43 -0.66 -3.87
N GLU A 14 -2.75 -0.46 -3.81
CA GLU A 14 -3.65 -1.18 -2.89
C GLU A 14 -3.57 -2.71 -3.08
N SER A 15 -3.53 -3.20 -4.32
CA SER A 15 -3.35 -4.65 -4.58
C SER A 15 -1.99 -5.18 -4.10
N LYS A 16 -0.92 -4.36 -4.16
CA LYS A 16 0.41 -4.74 -3.68
C LYS A 16 0.46 -4.80 -2.14
N ARG A 17 -0.31 -3.95 -1.46
CA ARG A 17 -0.50 -4.03 0.00
C ARG A 17 -1.01 -5.40 0.42
N GLU A 18 -2.02 -5.93 -0.27
CA GLU A 18 -2.58 -7.25 0.03
C GLU A 18 -1.50 -8.36 -0.09
N THR A 19 -0.63 -8.24 -1.08
CA THR A 19 0.50 -9.17 -1.25
C THR A 19 1.47 -9.12 -0.06
N LEU A 20 1.76 -7.93 0.47
CA LEU A 20 2.61 -7.75 1.65
C LEU A 20 1.95 -8.27 2.93
N VAL A 21 0.63 -8.10 3.08
CA VAL A 21 -0.12 -8.67 4.22
C VAL A 21 -0.02 -10.19 4.23
N ARG A 22 -0.24 -10.84 3.07
CA ARG A 22 -0.07 -12.30 2.93
C ARG A 22 1.38 -12.74 3.19
N LEU A 23 2.34 -11.89 2.85
CA LEU A 23 3.74 -12.15 3.14
C LEU A 23 4.00 -12.11 4.66
N LEU A 24 3.43 -11.18 5.41
CA LEU A 24 3.57 -11.13 6.89
C LEU A 24 3.02 -12.36 7.62
N GLU A 25 2.05 -13.05 7.04
CA GLU A 25 1.47 -14.26 7.62
C GLU A 25 2.43 -15.46 7.59
N ARG A 26 3.49 -15.38 6.77
CA ARG A 26 4.49 -16.45 6.70
C ARG A 26 5.38 -16.47 7.94
N PRO A 27 5.55 -17.64 8.57
CA PRO A 27 6.35 -17.76 9.79
C PRO A 27 7.86 -17.62 9.57
N ASP A 28 8.32 -17.78 8.33
CA ASP A 28 9.73 -17.82 7.92
C ASP A 28 10.34 -16.47 7.51
N LEU A 29 9.66 -15.34 7.75
CA LEU A 29 10.15 -14.03 7.33
C LEU A 29 11.40 -13.54 8.10
N GLY A 30 11.59 -13.98 9.35
CA GLY A 30 12.68 -13.52 10.20
C GLY A 30 12.78 -11.98 10.23
N ILE A 31 13.94 -11.45 9.83
CA ILE A 31 14.23 -10.01 9.82
C ILE A 31 13.35 -9.21 8.86
N LEU A 32 12.90 -9.82 7.75
CA LEU A 32 12.07 -9.15 6.73
C LEU A 32 10.69 -8.80 7.27
N LYS A 33 10.27 -9.39 8.39
CA LYS A 33 8.99 -9.07 9.01
C LYS A 33 8.86 -7.60 9.37
N ILE A 34 9.96 -7.00 9.85
CA ILE A 34 9.99 -5.57 10.23
C ILE A 34 9.87 -4.72 8.95
N ASP A 35 10.69 -5.01 7.95
CA ASP A 35 10.69 -4.28 6.67
C ASP A 35 9.34 -4.36 5.95
N VAL A 36 8.72 -5.54 5.93
CA VAL A 36 7.40 -5.74 5.31
C VAL A 36 6.30 -5.02 6.10
N SER A 37 6.38 -5.00 7.44
CA SER A 37 5.43 -4.25 8.26
C SER A 37 5.55 -2.75 8.01
N GLN A 38 6.77 -2.22 7.93
CA GLN A 38 7.03 -0.81 7.63
C GLN A 38 6.52 -0.46 6.23
N ALA A 39 6.77 -1.30 5.23
CA ALA A 39 6.28 -1.06 3.87
C ALA A 39 4.75 -1.02 3.78
N ILE A 40 4.04 -1.81 4.60
CA ILE A 40 2.57 -1.76 4.67
C ILE A 40 2.10 -0.44 5.29
N GLU A 41 2.75 0.00 6.37
CA GLU A 41 2.43 1.28 7.03
C GLU A 41 2.64 2.46 6.08
N GLU A 42 3.76 2.50 5.36
CA GLU A 42 4.03 3.54 4.35
C GLU A 42 3.00 3.55 3.22
N ILE A 43 2.53 2.36 2.78
CA ILE A 43 1.47 2.27 1.78
C ILE A 43 0.13 2.79 2.33
N ASP A 44 -0.20 2.45 3.58
CA ASP A 44 -1.44 2.92 4.22
C ASP A 44 -1.45 4.44 4.39
N ASP A 45 -0.32 5.04 4.79
CA ASP A 45 -0.17 6.48 4.88
C ASP A 45 -0.29 7.17 3.51
N LEU A 46 0.33 6.62 2.46
CA LEU A 46 0.22 7.14 1.10
C LEU A 46 -1.23 7.08 0.58
N ILE A 47 -1.96 6.00 0.86
CA ILE A 47 -3.36 5.86 0.49
C ILE A 47 -4.22 6.87 1.26
N ALA A 48 -3.95 7.06 2.55
CA ALA A 48 -4.67 8.03 3.38
C ALA A 48 -4.44 9.47 2.90
N GLU A 49 -3.20 9.82 2.55
CA GLU A 49 -2.87 11.12 1.95
C GLU A 49 -3.59 11.30 0.61
N PHE A 50 -3.55 10.30 -0.26
CA PHE A 50 -4.25 10.33 -1.54
C PHE A 50 -5.76 10.58 -1.37
N LYS A 51 -6.43 9.86 -0.47
CA LYS A 51 -7.87 10.04 -0.18
C LYS A 51 -8.18 11.44 0.35
N ARG A 52 -7.26 12.06 1.10
CA ARG A 52 -7.39 13.45 1.55
C ARG A 52 -7.18 14.46 0.44
N THR A 53 -6.26 14.19 -0.50
CA THR A 53 -6.00 15.07 -1.65
C THR A 53 -7.10 14.97 -2.70
N PHE A 54 -7.77 13.83 -2.83
CA PHE A 54 -8.82 13.57 -3.82
C PHE A 54 -10.15 13.12 -3.16
N PRO A 55 -10.80 13.99 -2.36
CA PRO A 55 -11.96 13.63 -1.54
C PRO A 55 -13.26 13.37 -2.34
N ASP A 56 -13.35 13.85 -3.59
CA ASP A 56 -14.50 13.66 -4.49
C ASP A 56 -14.43 12.35 -5.31
N SER A 57 -13.81 11.30 -4.75
CA SER A 57 -13.71 9.98 -5.40
C SER A 57 -14.76 8.99 -4.91
#